data_AF-A0A7C1TTM0-F1
#
_entry.id   AF-A0A7C1TTM0-F1
#
_cell.length_a   1.000
_cell.length_b   1.000
_cell.length_c   1.000
_cell.angle_alpha   90.00
_cell.angle_beta   90.00
_cell.angle_gamma   90.00
#
_symmetry.space_group_name_H-M   'P 1'
#
loop_
_entity.id
_entity.type
_entity.pdbx_description
1 polymer ?
#
loop_
_entity_poly.entity_id
_entity_poly.type
_entity_poly.pdbx_seq_one_letter_code
_entity_poly.pdbx_strand_id
1 'polypeptide(L)'
;MQISEQGKRLPKSVEIRSFNRPVKVAFLVPIEENQISHWILDGIFYEAYSRWGGAHSLIIPFQDGRPLHDNYMPWLSCLDPDFVYSFVEIDELMISEINQQVMPIEMIKHEILGKPDRWRQFIPKWPHGFKPVHSISTLTSPTANYPGWLDKPSPQVYITQSYENDAERFLPNNFGVAHDTSTVTYGQSGVFETMCYCAKDIPENNIVGNYRSDN
;
A
#
# COMPACT_ATOMS: atom_id res chain seq x y z
N MET A 1 -33.67 -41.01 -23.57
CA MET A 1 -33.92 -40.95 -22.11
C MET A 1 -33.03 -39.85 -21.56
N GLN A 2 -33.55 -38.63 -21.47
CA GLN A 2 -32.82 -37.44 -21.01
C GLN A 2 -33.00 -37.30 -19.51
N ILE A 3 -31.90 -37.26 -18.76
CA ILE A 3 -31.90 -36.95 -17.32
C ILE A 3 -31.82 -35.42 -17.21
N SER A 4 -32.93 -34.78 -16.82
CA SER A 4 -32.92 -33.37 -16.43
C SER A 4 -32.70 -33.27 -14.93
N GLU A 5 -31.47 -33.00 -14.48
CA GLU A 5 -31.22 -32.51 -13.13
C GLU A 5 -31.65 -31.05 -13.05
N GLN A 6 -32.93 -30.82 -12.75
CA GLN A 6 -33.40 -29.49 -12.35
C GLN A 6 -32.89 -29.21 -10.94
N GLY A 7 -31.84 -28.40 -10.84
CA GLY A 7 -31.33 -27.86 -9.59
C GLY A 7 -32.44 -27.19 -8.78
N LYS A 8 -32.65 -27.67 -7.56
CA LYS A 8 -33.67 -27.22 -6.62
C LYS A 8 -33.43 -25.73 -6.28
N ARG A 9 -34.28 -24.82 -6.79
CA ARG A 9 -34.21 -23.39 -6.46
C ARG A 9 -34.55 -23.18 -4.98
N LEU A 10 -33.67 -22.47 -4.26
CA LEU A 10 -33.88 -22.12 -2.86
C LEU A 10 -35.10 -21.17 -2.71
N PRO A 11 -35.92 -21.31 -1.66
CA PRO A 11 -37.17 -20.57 -1.48
C PRO A 11 -37.00 -19.10 -1.08
N LYS A 12 -35.76 -18.64 -0.83
CA LYS A 12 -35.43 -17.23 -0.55
C LYS A 12 -34.21 -16.84 -1.37
N SER A 13 -34.25 -15.64 -1.97
CA SER A 13 -33.09 -15.01 -2.57
C SER A 13 -32.08 -14.69 -1.48
N VAL A 14 -30.89 -15.27 -1.57
CA VAL A 14 -29.75 -14.90 -0.73
C VAL A 14 -28.94 -13.88 -1.51
N GLU A 15 -28.89 -12.65 -1.01
CA GLU A 15 -27.99 -11.63 -1.53
C GLU A 15 -26.66 -11.73 -0.76
N ILE A 16 -25.59 -12.13 -1.44
CA ILE A 16 -24.25 -12.19 -0.86
C ILE A 16 -23.52 -10.93 -1.31
N ARG A 17 -23.17 -10.06 -0.35
CA ARG A 17 -22.29 -8.91 -0.58
C ARG A 17 -20.91 -9.24 -0.03
N SER A 18 -19.89 -9.08 -0.86
CA SER A 18 -18.48 -9.23 -0.51
C SER A 18 -17.83 -7.85 -0.62
N PHE A 19 -17.03 -7.48 0.38
CA PHE A 19 -16.20 -6.28 0.37
C PHE A 19 -14.77 -6.68 0.77
N ASN A 20 -13.78 -6.15 0.06
CA ASN A 20 -12.39 -6.30 0.47
C ASN A 20 -12.15 -5.42 1.69
N ARG A 21 -11.77 -6.02 2.82
CA ARG A 21 -11.34 -5.25 3.99
C ARG A 21 -9.96 -4.63 3.73
N PRO A 22 -9.70 -3.41 4.21
CA PRO A 22 -8.35 -2.88 4.24
C PRO A 22 -7.44 -3.80 5.05
N VAL A 23 -6.29 -4.12 4.49
CA VAL A 23 -5.27 -4.93 5.17
C VAL A 23 -4.70 -4.07 6.30
N LYS A 24 -4.49 -4.66 7.48
CA LYS A 24 -3.85 -3.97 8.60
C LYS A 24 -2.45 -4.51 8.82
N VAL A 25 -1.49 -3.63 9.03
CA VAL A 25 -0.08 -4.02 9.12
C VAL A 25 0.58 -3.30 10.27
N ALA A 26 1.34 -4.03 11.08
CA ALA A 26 2.23 -3.45 12.08
C ALA A 26 3.68 -3.61 11.61
N PHE A 27 4.43 -2.52 11.55
CA PHE A 27 5.84 -2.49 11.17
C PHE A 27 6.71 -2.34 12.42
N LEU A 28 7.67 -3.24 12.62
CA LEU A 28 8.65 -3.15 13.71
C LEU A 28 9.94 -2.57 13.15
N VAL A 29 10.37 -1.43 13.66
CA VAL A 29 11.48 -0.64 13.09
C VAL A 29 12.59 -0.38 14.10
N PRO A 30 13.86 -0.33 13.67
CA PRO A 30 14.96 0.11 14.52
C PRO A 30 14.79 1.56 14.97
N ILE A 31 15.32 1.90 16.15
CA ILE A 31 15.32 3.27 16.68
C ILE A 31 16.61 4.04 16.36
N GLU A 32 17.65 3.36 15.89
CA GLU A 32 18.94 3.98 15.63
C GLU A 32 18.82 5.06 14.56
N GLU A 33 19.28 6.27 14.88
CA GLU A 33 19.30 7.40 13.95
C GLU A 33 20.43 7.19 12.93
N ASN A 34 20.13 6.50 11.84
CA ASN A 34 21.07 6.23 10.75
C ASN A 34 20.36 6.14 9.39
N GLN A 35 21.16 6.14 8.32
CA GLN A 35 20.65 6.13 6.96
C GLN A 35 19.77 4.90 6.63
N ILE A 36 20.06 3.74 7.23
CA ILE A 36 19.27 2.53 7.02
C ILE A 36 17.89 2.68 7.65
N SER A 37 17.80 3.21 8.87
CA SER A 37 16.52 3.49 9.53
C SER A 37 15.66 4.47 8.74
N HIS A 38 16.27 5.49 8.14
CA HIS A 38 15.56 6.41 7.23
C HIS A 38 15.05 5.71 5.99
N TRP A 39 15.86 4.85 5.38
CA TRP A 39 15.47 4.05 4.23
C TRP A 39 14.35 3.04 4.55
N ILE A 40 14.36 2.47 5.75
CA ILE A 40 13.26 1.62 6.25
C ILE A 40 11.96 2.42 6.30
N LEU A 41 11.98 3.61 6.91
CA LEU A 41 10.80 4.46 7.00
C LEU A 41 10.31 4.91 5.62
N ASP A 42 11.20 5.29 4.72
CA ASP A 42 10.83 5.63 3.33
C ASP A 42 10.14 4.44 2.63
N GLY A 43 10.68 3.23 2.78
CA GLY A 43 10.09 2.01 2.23
C GLY A 43 8.70 1.71 2.80
N ILE A 44 8.54 1.86 4.13
CA ILE A 44 7.26 1.69 4.82
C ILE A 44 6.25 2.74 4.36
N PHE A 45 6.62 4.02 4.31
CA PHE A 45 5.72 5.08 3.90
C PHE A 45 5.26 4.89 2.46
N TYR A 46 6.18 4.62 1.55
CA TYR A 46 5.86 4.34 0.15
C TYR A 46 4.81 3.21 0.01
N GLU A 47 5.03 2.11 0.73
CA GLU A 47 4.10 0.97 0.71
C GLU A 47 2.77 1.31 1.37
N ALA A 48 2.81 1.91 2.55
CA ALA A 48 1.62 2.26 3.32
C ALA A 48 0.75 3.27 2.58
N TYR A 49 1.31 4.30 1.95
CA TYR A 49 0.53 5.24 1.13
C TYR A 49 -0.18 4.58 -0.03
N SER A 50 0.48 3.59 -0.64
CA SER A 50 -0.14 2.77 -1.68
C SER A 50 -1.35 2.00 -1.14
N ARG A 51 -1.48 1.80 0.17
CA ARG A 51 -2.50 1.01 0.86
C ARG A 51 -3.38 1.87 1.77
N TRP A 52 -4.52 2.33 1.25
CA TRP A 52 -5.46 3.18 1.99
C TRP A 52 -4.82 4.42 2.64
N GLY A 53 -3.79 4.99 2.01
CA GLY A 53 -3.09 6.18 2.52
C GLY A 53 -2.39 5.95 3.86
N GLY A 54 -2.08 4.70 4.21
CA GLY A 54 -1.41 4.33 5.46
C GLY A 54 -2.30 4.30 6.70
N ALA A 55 -3.61 4.55 6.58
CA ALA A 55 -4.53 4.61 7.72
C ALA A 55 -4.61 3.32 8.55
N HIS A 56 -4.21 2.19 7.96
CA HIS A 56 -4.20 0.87 8.59
C HIS A 56 -2.79 0.31 8.79
N SER A 57 -1.82 1.22 9.00
CA SER A 57 -0.43 0.88 9.25
C SER A 57 0.00 1.45 10.60
N LEU A 58 0.56 0.62 11.48
CA LEU A 58 1.16 1.04 12.74
C LEU A 58 2.67 0.85 12.66
N ILE A 59 3.44 1.85 13.07
CA ILE A 59 4.90 1.74 13.19
C ILE A 59 5.24 1.65 14.67
N ILE A 60 5.96 0.60 15.04
CA ILE A 60 6.40 0.34 16.40
C ILE A 60 7.94 0.42 16.44
N PRO A 61 8.51 1.42 17.13
CA PRO A 61 9.95 1.49 17.34
C PRO A 61 10.37 0.37 18.29
N PHE A 62 11.43 -0.34 17.91
CA PHE A 62 12.01 -1.45 18.65
C PHE A 62 13.47 -1.13 19.01
N GLN A 63 13.84 -1.51 20.23
CA GLN A 63 15.20 -1.43 20.74
C GLN A 63 15.48 -2.69 21.56
N ASP A 64 16.65 -3.31 21.36
CA ASP A 64 17.09 -4.51 22.10
C ASP A 64 16.03 -5.65 22.12
N GLY A 65 15.34 -5.85 21.00
CA GLY A 65 14.34 -6.91 20.83
C GLY A 65 12.97 -6.62 21.46
N ARG A 66 12.74 -5.42 21.99
CA ARG A 66 11.46 -5.02 22.60
C ARG A 66 10.92 -3.71 22.02
N PRO A 67 9.61 -3.45 22.11
CA PRO A 67 9.07 -2.12 21.83
C PRO A 67 9.74 -1.08 22.74
N LEU A 68 10.01 0.11 22.21
CA LEU A 68 10.59 1.22 22.98
C LEU A 68 9.77 1.55 24.23
N HIS A 69 8.45 1.35 24.17
CA HIS A 69 7.52 1.64 25.24
C HIS A 69 6.39 0.61 25.29
N ASP A 70 6.02 0.16 26.49
CA ASP A 70 5.02 -0.92 26.67
C ASP A 70 3.64 -0.58 26.06
N ASN A 71 3.27 0.71 26.04
CA ASN A 71 2.05 1.23 25.38
C ASN A 71 1.87 0.82 23.91
N TYR A 72 2.94 0.46 23.19
CA TYR A 72 2.80 -0.02 21.82
C TYR A 72 2.10 -1.38 21.74
N MET A 73 2.16 -2.21 22.78
CA MET A 73 1.50 -3.52 22.80
C MET A 73 -0.03 -3.40 22.87
N PRO A 74 -0.61 -2.54 23.74
CA PRO A 74 -2.03 -2.18 23.67
C PRO A 74 -2.45 -1.59 22.31
N TRP A 75 -1.60 -0.80 21.65
CA TRP A 75 -1.92 -0.26 20.32
C TRP A 75 -1.93 -1.34 19.25
N LEU A 76 -0.96 -2.26 19.31
CA LEU A 76 -0.91 -3.44 18.45
C LEU A 76 -2.20 -4.26 18.63
N SER A 77 -2.57 -4.56 19.89
CA SER A 77 -3.82 -5.24 20.25
C SER A 77 -5.06 -4.53 19.72
N CYS A 78 -5.11 -3.20 19.80
CA CYS A 78 -6.25 -2.42 19.32
C CYS A 78 -6.33 -2.40 17.78
N LEU A 79 -5.18 -2.37 17.10
CA LEU A 79 -5.14 -2.41 15.64
C LEU A 79 -5.62 -3.77 15.13
N ASP A 80 -5.21 -4.85 15.80
CA ASP A 80 -5.46 -6.24 15.37
C ASP A 80 -4.94 -6.47 13.93
N PRO A 81 -3.61 -6.41 13.72
CA PRO A 81 -3.02 -6.45 12.38
C PRO A 81 -3.14 -7.82 11.73
N ASP A 82 -3.34 -7.83 10.42
CA ASP A 82 -3.30 -9.05 9.62
C ASP A 82 -1.87 -9.56 9.47
N PHE A 83 -0.91 -8.63 9.37
CA PHE A 83 0.50 -8.93 9.23
C PHE A 83 1.34 -8.10 10.19
N VAL A 84 2.36 -8.73 10.77
CA VAL A 84 3.43 -8.03 11.48
C VAL A 84 4.68 -8.13 10.63
N TYR A 85 5.25 -7.00 10.23
CA TYR A 85 6.39 -6.92 9.34
C TYR A 85 7.60 -6.36 10.10
N SER A 86 8.68 -7.13 10.21
CA SER A 86 9.83 -6.76 11.04
C SER A 86 11.04 -6.37 10.21
N PHE A 87 11.63 -5.22 10.53
CA PHE A 87 12.96 -4.81 10.08
C PHE A 87 14.06 -5.04 11.12
N VAL A 88 13.68 -5.57 12.30
CA VAL A 88 14.59 -5.91 13.39
C VAL A 88 14.58 -7.41 13.64
N GLU A 89 15.64 -7.91 14.26
CA GLU A 89 15.64 -9.27 14.80
C GLU A 89 14.71 -9.34 16.01
N ILE A 90 13.87 -10.37 16.05
CA ILE A 90 12.94 -10.64 17.15
C ILE A 90 13.27 -12.03 17.68
N ASP A 91 13.29 -12.18 19.00
CA ASP A 91 13.45 -13.48 19.64
C ASP A 91 12.12 -14.27 19.72
N GLU A 92 12.23 -15.56 20.03
CA GLU A 92 11.05 -16.44 20.13
C GLU A 92 10.10 -16.02 21.25
N LEU A 93 10.61 -15.40 22.31
CA LEU A 93 9.81 -14.92 23.45
C LEU A 93 8.88 -13.79 23.01
N MET A 94 9.42 -12.78 22.31
CA MET A 94 8.65 -11.65 21.82
C MET A 94 7.69 -12.07 20.69
N ILE A 95 8.08 -13.03 19.83
CA ILE A 95 7.16 -13.65 18.86
C ILE A 95 5.97 -14.30 19.57
N SER A 96 6.22 -15.07 20.63
CA SER A 96 5.17 -15.70 21.43
C SER A 96 4.26 -14.66 22.08
N GLU A 97 4.82 -13.58 22.61
CA GLU A 97 4.06 -12.47 23.22
C GLU A 97 3.15 -11.76 22.20
N ILE A 98 3.67 -11.44 21.00
CA ILE A 98 2.87 -10.85 19.91
C ILE A 98 1.74 -11.79 19.50
N ASN A 99 2.03 -13.08 19.31
CA ASN A 99 1.04 -14.07 18.93
C ASN A 99 -0.07 -14.20 19.98
N GLN A 100 0.25 -14.16 21.28
CA GLN A 100 -0.76 -14.21 22.34
C GLN A 100 -1.72 -13.01 22.30
N GLN A 101 -1.29 -11.86 21.77
CA GLN A 101 -2.11 -10.64 21.74
C GLN A 101 -2.94 -10.51 20.46
N VAL A 102 -2.36 -10.75 19.28
CA VAL A 102 -3.01 -10.39 18.00
C VAL A 102 -3.07 -11.51 16.95
N MET A 103 -2.45 -12.67 17.18
CA MET A 103 -2.49 -13.84 16.25
C MET A 103 -2.49 -13.44 14.75
N PRO A 104 -1.47 -12.72 14.27
CA PRO A 104 -1.43 -12.27 12.89
C PRO A 104 -1.45 -13.48 11.93
N ILE A 105 -1.91 -13.27 10.70
CA ILE A 105 -1.87 -14.30 9.65
C ILE A 105 -0.43 -14.77 9.45
N GLU A 106 0.49 -13.81 9.42
CA GLU A 106 1.91 -14.08 9.27
C GLU A 106 2.76 -12.96 9.90
N MET A 107 3.88 -13.36 10.50
CA MET A 107 4.96 -12.46 10.91
C MET A 107 6.08 -12.55 9.87
N ILE A 108 6.34 -11.46 9.18
CA ILE A 108 7.25 -11.43 8.02
C ILE A 108 8.51 -10.67 8.43
N LYS A 109 9.67 -11.31 8.25
CA LYS A 109 10.97 -10.64 8.42
C LYS A 109 11.40 -10.02 7.09
N HIS A 110 11.90 -8.79 7.14
CA HIS A 110 12.45 -8.13 5.98
C HIS A 110 13.81 -8.73 5.60
N GLU A 111 13.95 -9.14 4.35
CA GLU A 111 15.20 -9.65 3.81
C GLU A 111 15.75 -8.74 2.70
N ILE A 112 16.97 -8.28 2.92
CA ILE A 112 17.73 -7.50 1.94
C ILE A 112 18.62 -8.46 1.16
N LEU A 113 18.49 -8.44 -0.17
CA LEU A 113 19.37 -9.18 -1.06
C LEU A 113 20.61 -8.35 -1.35
N GLY A 114 21.76 -8.76 -0.79
CA GLY A 114 23.04 -8.09 -1.00
C GLY A 114 23.28 -6.92 -0.04
N LYS A 115 24.08 -5.94 -0.47
CA LYS A 115 24.38 -4.76 0.35
C LYS A 115 23.26 -3.73 0.23
N PRO A 116 22.85 -3.09 1.35
CA PRO A 116 21.90 -1.99 1.30
C PRO A 116 22.51 -0.81 0.55
N ASP A 117 21.98 -0.49 -0.63
CA ASP A 117 22.48 0.58 -1.51
C ASP A 117 21.44 1.67 -1.81
N ARG A 118 20.15 1.38 -1.61
CA ARG A 118 19.04 2.31 -1.87
C ARG A 118 17.81 1.99 -1.04
N TRP A 119 17.00 3.01 -0.76
CA TRP A 119 15.78 2.89 0.04
C TRP A 119 14.75 1.89 -0.52
N ARG A 120 14.67 1.74 -1.85
CA ARG A 120 13.71 0.82 -2.49
C ARG A 120 13.89 -0.65 -2.10
N GLN A 121 15.08 -1.04 -1.64
CA GLN A 121 15.29 -2.39 -1.13
C GLN A 121 14.47 -2.67 0.14
N PHE A 122 14.12 -1.62 0.88
CA PHE A 122 13.38 -1.66 2.13
C PHE A 122 11.85 -1.56 1.96
N ILE A 123 11.35 -1.54 0.72
CA ILE A 123 9.91 -1.62 0.47
C ILE A 123 9.42 -2.99 0.96
N PRO A 124 8.43 -3.05 1.87
CA PRO A 124 7.85 -4.32 2.33
C PRO A 124 7.40 -5.19 1.17
N LYS A 125 7.76 -6.47 1.23
CA LYS A 125 7.40 -7.48 0.22
C LYS A 125 6.36 -8.43 0.79
N TRP A 126 5.25 -8.56 0.09
CA TRP A 126 4.14 -9.42 0.48
C TRP A 126 4.40 -10.90 0.10
N PRO A 127 3.94 -11.86 0.91
CA PRO A 127 4.08 -13.28 0.61
C PRO A 127 3.31 -13.67 -0.66
N HIS A 128 3.72 -14.77 -1.29
CA HIS A 128 3.17 -15.21 -2.57
C HIS A 128 1.64 -15.39 -2.51
N GLY A 129 0.93 -14.73 -3.44
CA GLY A 129 -0.54 -14.80 -3.54
C GLY A 129 -1.27 -13.66 -2.84
N PHE A 130 -0.57 -12.81 -2.08
CA PHE A 130 -1.15 -11.63 -1.47
C PHE A 130 -0.72 -10.36 -2.20
N LYS A 131 -1.70 -9.60 -2.72
CA LYS A 131 -1.48 -8.24 -3.23
C LYS A 131 -2.55 -7.34 -2.64
N PRO A 132 -2.18 -6.37 -1.77
CA PRO A 132 -3.17 -5.48 -1.21
C PRO A 132 -3.78 -4.57 -2.28
N VAL A 133 -5.05 -4.19 -2.08
CA VAL A 133 -5.72 -3.23 -2.95
C VAL A 133 -5.13 -1.85 -2.72
N HIS A 134 -4.70 -1.20 -3.79
CA HIS A 134 -4.12 0.14 -3.70
C HIS A 134 -5.18 1.23 -3.41
N SER A 135 -4.82 2.26 -2.65
CA SER A 135 -5.66 3.42 -2.26
C SER A 135 -6.24 4.19 -3.45
N ILE A 136 -5.57 4.17 -4.59
CA ILE A 136 -6.02 4.87 -5.81
C ILE A 136 -7.23 4.20 -6.43
N SER A 137 -7.40 2.91 -6.17
CA SER A 137 -8.59 2.17 -6.56
C SER A 137 -9.83 2.57 -5.76
N THR A 138 -9.72 3.48 -4.77
CA THR A 138 -10.82 3.86 -3.87
C THR A 138 -11.14 5.36 -3.82
N LEU A 139 -10.56 6.19 -4.70
CA LEU A 139 -11.11 7.53 -4.91
C LEU A 139 -12.53 7.36 -5.44
N THR A 140 -13.51 7.57 -4.56
CA THR A 140 -14.89 7.79 -4.99
C THR A 140 -14.82 8.93 -5.99
N SER A 141 -15.30 8.66 -7.21
CA SER A 141 -15.33 9.67 -8.26
C SER A 141 -15.83 10.98 -7.65
N PRO A 142 -15.17 12.13 -7.92
CA PRO A 142 -15.66 13.43 -7.47
C PRO A 142 -17.13 13.67 -7.86
N THR A 143 -17.66 12.93 -8.83
CA THR A 143 -19.06 12.97 -9.27
C THR A 143 -20.01 12.08 -8.46
N ALA A 144 -19.52 11.16 -7.63
CA ALA A 144 -20.33 10.18 -6.91
C ALA A 144 -21.27 10.81 -5.86
N ASN A 145 -20.92 12.00 -5.36
CA ASN A 145 -21.67 12.69 -4.30
C ASN A 145 -22.37 14.00 -4.77
N TYR A 146 -22.27 14.37 -6.05
CA TYR A 146 -22.88 15.61 -6.57
C TYR A 146 -23.94 15.32 -7.64
N PRO A 147 -25.22 15.14 -7.25
CA PRO A 147 -26.32 14.99 -8.20
C PRO A 147 -26.51 16.31 -8.98
N GLY A 148 -26.19 16.32 -10.27
CA GLY A 148 -26.36 17.49 -11.16
C GLY A 148 -25.12 17.87 -11.98
N TRP A 149 -23.94 17.31 -11.67
CA TRP A 149 -22.72 17.49 -12.47
C TRP A 149 -22.58 16.41 -13.55
N LEU A 150 -23.67 16.10 -14.27
CA LEU A 150 -23.72 15.04 -15.28
C LEU A 150 -23.85 15.56 -16.71
N ASP A 151 -24.06 16.87 -16.91
CA ASP A 151 -24.38 17.41 -18.25
C ASP A 151 -23.15 17.83 -19.08
N LYS A 152 -21.93 17.65 -18.57
CA LYS A 152 -20.70 17.84 -19.36
C LYS A 152 -19.74 16.67 -19.17
N PRO A 153 -19.32 15.99 -20.24
CA PRO A 153 -18.22 15.03 -20.16
C PRO A 153 -16.94 15.80 -19.87
N SER A 154 -16.53 15.85 -18.61
CA SER A 154 -15.18 16.27 -18.23
C SER A 154 -14.28 15.04 -18.26
N PRO A 155 -13.10 15.08 -18.91
CA PRO A 155 -12.13 14.01 -18.79
C PRO A 155 -11.78 13.84 -17.30
N GLN A 156 -11.93 12.62 -16.80
CA GLN A 156 -11.50 12.31 -15.44
C GLN A 156 -9.97 12.23 -15.48
N VAL A 157 -9.29 13.32 -15.14
CA VAL A 157 -7.82 13.41 -15.23
C VAL A 157 -7.19 12.91 -13.93
N TYR A 158 -6.30 11.93 -14.05
CA TYR A 158 -5.49 11.40 -12.96
C TYR A 158 -4.05 11.92 -13.09
N ILE A 159 -3.53 12.56 -12.04
CA ILE A 159 -2.17 13.11 -12.04
C ILE A 159 -1.23 12.04 -11.49
N THR A 160 -0.19 11.70 -12.26
CA THR A 160 0.88 10.80 -11.84
C THR A 160 2.22 11.51 -11.88
N GLN A 161 3.18 11.09 -11.05
CA GLN A 161 4.56 11.56 -11.13
C GLN A 161 5.50 10.36 -11.13
N SER A 162 6.50 10.42 -11.99
CA SER A 162 7.69 9.57 -11.91
C SER A 162 8.83 10.46 -11.43
N TYR A 163 9.29 10.24 -10.21
CA TYR A 163 10.38 11.02 -9.64
C TYR A 163 11.38 10.11 -8.92
N GLU A 164 12.65 10.19 -9.32
CA GLU A 164 13.77 9.42 -8.77
C GLU A 164 14.88 10.33 -8.25
N ASN A 165 14.56 11.29 -7.37
CA ASN A 165 15.59 12.07 -6.69
C ASN A 165 15.45 11.97 -5.17
N ASP A 166 16.51 11.48 -4.54
CA ASP A 166 16.63 11.34 -3.10
C ASP A 166 16.70 12.68 -2.35
N ALA A 167 17.05 13.77 -3.02
CA ALA A 167 17.16 15.09 -2.40
C ALA A 167 15.79 15.72 -2.05
N GLU A 168 14.71 15.29 -2.70
CA GLU A 168 13.38 15.92 -2.59
C GLU A 168 12.29 14.90 -2.27
N ARG A 169 12.60 13.92 -1.40
CA ARG A 169 11.64 12.91 -0.93
C ARG A 169 10.42 13.49 -0.20
N PHE A 170 10.47 14.75 0.26
CA PHE A 170 9.37 15.41 0.98
C PHE A 170 8.04 15.36 0.24
N LEU A 171 8.00 15.69 -1.05
CA LEU A 171 6.74 15.74 -1.80
C LEU A 171 6.12 14.34 -2.02
N PRO A 172 6.84 13.32 -2.53
CA PRO A 172 6.28 11.99 -2.64
C PRO A 172 5.92 11.36 -1.29
N ASN A 173 6.72 11.62 -0.23
CA ASN A 173 6.46 11.08 1.12
C ASN A 173 5.27 11.73 1.84
N ASN A 174 4.81 12.91 1.44
CA ASN A 174 3.69 13.59 2.11
C ASN A 174 2.41 13.62 1.28
N PHE A 175 2.53 13.60 -0.06
CA PHE A 175 1.38 13.75 -0.96
C PHE A 175 1.14 12.51 -1.84
N GLY A 176 1.91 11.44 -1.63
CA GLY A 176 1.70 10.15 -2.29
C GLY A 176 1.95 10.19 -3.79
N VAL A 177 2.77 11.11 -4.31
CA VAL A 177 2.87 11.36 -5.76
C VAL A 177 3.75 10.33 -6.51
N ALA A 178 4.56 9.55 -5.79
CA ALA A 178 5.34 8.47 -6.36
C ALA A 178 4.53 7.16 -6.32
N HIS A 179 3.89 6.81 -7.43
CA HIS A 179 3.33 5.47 -7.62
C HIS A 179 4.33 4.58 -8.35
N ASP A 180 4.14 3.28 -8.19
CA ASP A 180 5.00 2.27 -8.78
C ASP A 180 5.14 2.49 -10.30
N THR A 181 6.37 2.71 -10.74
CA THR A 181 6.71 3.00 -12.13
C THR A 181 6.44 1.83 -13.07
N SER A 182 6.25 0.62 -12.53
CA SER A 182 5.80 -0.55 -13.28
C SER A 182 4.28 -0.68 -13.35
N THR A 183 3.56 0.01 -12.45
CA THR A 183 2.12 0.22 -12.49
C THR A 183 1.81 1.67 -12.82
N VAL A 184 2.36 2.16 -13.93
CA VAL A 184 1.73 3.30 -14.59
C VAL A 184 0.26 2.94 -14.82
N THR A 185 -0.64 3.74 -14.27
CA THR A 185 -2.04 3.75 -14.68
C THR A 185 -2.05 4.18 -16.14
N TYR A 186 -1.93 3.21 -17.05
CA TYR A 186 -2.30 3.43 -18.44
C TYR A 186 -3.74 3.90 -18.45
N GLY A 187 -4.02 5.06 -19.04
CA GLY A 187 -5.39 5.52 -19.19
C GLY A 187 -6.17 4.46 -19.94
N GLN A 188 -7.27 3.98 -19.35
CA GLN A 188 -8.20 3.12 -20.06
C GLN A 188 -9.16 4.03 -20.83
N SER A 189 -9.16 3.88 -22.16
CA SER A 189 -10.02 4.69 -23.04
C SER A 189 -11.47 4.64 -22.57
N GLY A 190 -12.04 5.81 -22.26
CA GLY A 190 -13.42 5.96 -21.78
C GLY A 190 -13.60 5.97 -20.25
N VAL A 191 -12.53 5.90 -19.45
CA VAL A 191 -12.63 5.95 -17.98
C VAL A 191 -11.85 7.13 -17.39
N PHE A 192 -10.52 7.12 -17.47
CA PHE A 192 -9.64 8.19 -16.95
C PHE A 192 -8.52 8.50 -17.96
N GLU A 193 -8.21 9.79 -18.10
CA GLU A 193 -7.01 10.29 -18.77
C GLU A 193 -5.90 10.47 -17.73
N THR A 194 -4.63 10.18 -18.04
CA THR A 194 -3.53 10.35 -17.07
C THR A 194 -2.53 11.41 -17.52
N MET A 195 -2.07 12.27 -16.60
CA MET A 195 -1.09 13.32 -16.85
C MET A 195 0.17 13.06 -16.02
N CYS A 196 1.32 12.79 -16.65
CA CYS A 196 2.59 12.71 -15.92
C CYS A 196 3.19 14.11 -15.72
N TYR A 197 3.46 14.45 -14.46
CA TYR A 197 4.43 15.49 -14.09
C TYR A 197 5.81 14.83 -13.97
N CYS A 198 6.56 14.88 -15.06
CA CYS A 198 7.86 14.26 -15.20
C CYS A 198 8.84 15.34 -15.71
N ALA A 199 10.08 15.40 -15.21
CA ALA A 199 11.13 16.26 -15.79
C ALA A 199 11.52 15.77 -17.20
N LYS A 200 12.03 16.65 -18.07
CA LYS A 200 12.32 16.41 -19.50
C LYS A 200 13.25 15.22 -19.81
N ASP A 201 13.92 14.64 -18.82
CA ASP A 201 15.04 13.72 -19.00
C ASP A 201 14.65 12.22 -18.94
N ILE A 202 13.40 11.85 -19.27
CA ILE A 202 12.99 10.44 -19.31
C ILE A 202 13.42 9.80 -20.65
N PRO A 203 14.03 8.59 -20.64
CA PRO A 203 14.40 7.87 -21.86
C PRO A 203 13.21 7.71 -22.83
N GLU A 204 13.46 7.85 -24.15
CA GLU A 204 12.44 7.83 -25.22
C GLU A 204 11.47 6.65 -25.17
N ASN A 205 11.85 5.54 -24.54
CA ASN A 205 11.10 4.29 -24.53
C ASN A 205 10.11 4.15 -23.34
N ASN A 206 10.01 5.14 -22.46
CA ASN A 206 9.08 5.11 -21.32
C ASN A 206 7.84 5.97 -21.58
N ILE A 207 6.69 5.31 -21.80
CA ILE A 207 5.38 5.96 -21.93
C ILE A 207 4.78 6.13 -20.54
N VAL A 208 4.75 7.38 -20.04
CA VAL A 208 4.20 7.74 -18.71
C VAL A 208 2.96 8.61 -18.91
N GLY A 209 1.81 7.97 -18.98
CA GLY A 209 0.48 8.60 -19.08
C GLY A 209 0.02 9.06 -20.47
N ASN A 210 -1.19 9.61 -20.56
CA ASN A 210 -1.81 10.14 -21.78
C ASN A 210 -1.29 11.54 -22.15
N TYR A 211 -0.98 12.37 -21.15
CA TYR A 211 -0.53 13.75 -21.32
C TYR A 211 0.76 14.00 -20.53
N ARG A 212 1.60 14.91 -21.05
CA ARG A 212 2.80 15.43 -20.37
C ARG A 212 2.57 16.89 -19.98
N SER A 213 3.07 17.28 -18.81
CA SER A 213 3.11 18.69 -18.42
C SER A 213 4.27 19.39 -19.13
N ASP A 214 3.99 20.36 -20.00
CA ASP A 214 5.01 21.25 -20.59
C ASP A 214 5.36 22.35 -19.57
N ASN A 215 6.31 22.09 -18.67
CA ASN A 215 7.07 23.13 -17.99
C ASN A 215 8.56 22.94 -18.30
#